data_AF-A0A6A4GRY3-F1
#
_entry.id   AF-A0A6A4GRY3-F1
#
_cell.length_a   1.000
_cell.length_b   1.000
_cell.length_c   1.000
_cell.angle_alpha   90.00
_cell.angle_beta   90.00
_cell.angle_gamma   90.00
#
_symmetry.space_group_name_H-M   'P 1'
#
loop_
_entity.id
_entity.type
_entity.pdbx_description
1 polymer ?
#
loop_
_entity_poly.entity_id
_entity_poly.type
_entity_poly.pdbx_seq_one_letter_code
_entity_poly.pdbx_strand_id
1 'polypeptide(L)'
;MRGQDSERVRDIFDELPDDFVASIEDIRITNKFIDALKTASLVSDVEPLDADFVENLRHPVEEEVTITNPDHRLSLDIFLAITTAAEQTYNSVRAAILRRHPESEILT
;
A
#
# COMPACT_ATOMS: atom_id res chain seq x y z
N MET A 1 19.31 -15.24 -18.33
CA MET A 1 18.44 -14.53 -17.38
C MET A 1 17.14 -15.33 -17.21
N ARG A 2 17.21 -16.53 -16.63
CA ARG A 2 16.11 -17.53 -16.56
C ARG A 2 16.21 -18.40 -15.30
N GLY A 3 16.70 -17.83 -14.20
CA GLY A 3 17.05 -18.55 -12.97
C GLY A 3 16.37 -18.03 -11.70
N GLN A 4 15.86 -16.80 -11.69
CA GLN A 4 15.29 -16.19 -10.49
C GLN A 4 13.79 -16.48 -10.28
N ASP A 5 13.03 -16.76 -11.35
CA ASP A 5 11.60 -17.09 -11.23
C ASP A 5 11.36 -18.50 -10.66
N SER A 6 12.31 -19.41 -10.84
CA SER A 6 12.17 -20.80 -10.38
C SER A 6 12.40 -20.98 -8.88
N GLU A 7 13.11 -20.05 -8.23
CA GLU A 7 13.39 -20.10 -6.78
C GLU A 7 12.18 -19.59 -5.99
N ARG A 8 11.61 -18.45 -6.39
CA ARG A 8 10.42 -17.85 -5.74
C ARG A 8 9.19 -18.74 -5.75
N VAL A 9 9.02 -19.56 -6.79
CA VAL A 9 7.89 -20.48 -6.87
C VAL A 9 8.00 -21.59 -5.82
N ARG A 10 9.22 -22.03 -5.47
CA ARG A 10 9.43 -23.06 -4.43
C ARG A 10 9.07 -22.55 -3.03
N ASP A 11 9.46 -21.32 -2.71
CA ASP A 11 9.23 -20.73 -1.40
C ASP A 11 7.74 -20.62 -1.03
N ILE A 12 6.85 -20.43 -2.03
CA ILE A 12 5.39 -20.38 -1.81
C ILE A 12 4.80 -21.75 -1.46
N PHE A 13 5.35 -22.83 -2.01
CA PHE A 13 4.86 -24.18 -1.74
C PHE A 13 5.37 -24.75 -0.40
N ASP A 14 6.45 -24.20 0.14
CA ASP A 14 7.02 -24.61 1.45
C ASP A 14 6.21 -24.05 2.65
N GLU A 15 5.31 -23.08 2.44
CA GLU A 15 4.42 -22.54 3.49
C GLU A 15 3.06 -23.25 3.57
N LEU A 16 2.76 -24.15 2.64
CA LEU A 16 1.50 -24.90 2.66
C LEU A 16 1.61 -26.08 3.63
N PRO A 17 0.57 -26.33 4.44
CA PRO A 17 0.51 -27.53 5.28
C PRO A 17 0.72 -28.80 4.45
N ASP A 18 1.44 -29.79 4.99
CA ASP A 18 1.72 -31.07 4.33
C ASP A 18 0.45 -31.85 3.91
N ASP A 19 -0.71 -31.51 4.50
CA ASP A 19 -2.02 -32.10 4.21
C ASP A 19 -2.93 -31.22 3.34
N PHE A 20 -2.41 -30.13 2.77
CA PHE A 20 -3.18 -29.26 1.89
C PHE A 20 -3.53 -29.97 0.57
N VAL A 21 -4.78 -30.40 0.45
CA VAL A 21 -5.35 -30.93 -0.79
C VAL A 21 -6.35 -29.91 -1.33
N ALA A 22 -5.96 -29.21 -2.39
CA ALA A 22 -6.86 -28.26 -3.06
C ALA A 22 -8.11 -28.99 -3.59
N SER A 23 -9.28 -28.48 -3.25
CA SER A 23 -10.53 -28.95 -3.84
C SER A 23 -10.67 -28.46 -5.28
N ILE A 24 -11.57 -29.08 -6.05
CA ILE A 24 -11.91 -28.60 -7.39
C ILE A 24 -12.45 -27.16 -7.34
N GLU A 25 -13.13 -26.78 -6.26
CA GLU A 25 -13.65 -25.43 -6.11
C GLU A 25 -12.53 -24.41 -5.89
N ASP A 26 -11.50 -24.75 -5.10
CA ASP A 26 -10.32 -23.90 -4.92
C ASP A 26 -9.63 -23.66 -6.27
N ILE A 27 -9.45 -24.71 -7.08
CA ILE A 27 -8.87 -24.60 -8.42
C ILE A 27 -9.73 -23.69 -9.33
N ARG A 28 -11.05 -23.76 -9.24
CA ARG A 28 -11.94 -22.88 -10.01
C ARG A 28 -11.83 -21.42 -9.57
N ILE A 29 -11.78 -21.17 -8.25
CA ILE A 29 -11.59 -19.82 -7.70
C ILE A 29 -10.25 -19.25 -8.16
N THR A 30 -9.17 -20.03 -8.03
CA THR A 30 -7.83 -19.63 -8.48
C THR A 30 -7.83 -19.30 -9.97
N ASN A 31 -8.44 -20.12 -10.83
CA ASN A 31 -8.51 -19.83 -12.26
C ASN A 31 -9.30 -18.55 -12.57
N LYS A 32 -10.44 -18.34 -11.91
CA LYS A 32 -11.21 -17.09 -12.04
C LYS A 32 -10.40 -15.87 -11.59
N PHE A 33 -9.65 -16.01 -10.50
CA PHE A 33 -8.78 -14.94 -10.00
C PHE A 33 -7.64 -14.63 -10.98
N ILE A 34 -6.98 -15.66 -11.51
CA ILE A 34 -5.95 -15.52 -12.55
C ILE A 34 -6.52 -14.79 -13.77
N ASP A 35 -7.70 -15.18 -14.24
CA ASP A 35 -8.31 -14.54 -15.40
C ASP A 35 -8.71 -13.08 -15.12
N ALA A 36 -9.23 -12.79 -13.91
CA ALA A 36 -9.51 -11.43 -13.48
C ALA A 36 -8.26 -10.55 -13.46
N LEU A 37 -7.12 -11.08 -12.98
CA LEU A 37 -5.83 -10.39 -12.99
C LEU A 37 -5.32 -10.12 -14.42
N LYS A 38 -5.47 -11.07 -15.34
CA LYS A 38 -5.07 -10.88 -16.76
C LYS A 38 -5.85 -9.75 -17.43
N THR A 39 -7.11 -9.58 -17.04
CA THR A 39 -7.99 -8.52 -17.56
C THR A 39 -8.04 -7.29 -16.67
N ALA A 40 -7.24 -7.24 -15.61
CA ALA A 40 -7.24 -6.11 -14.68
C ALA A 40 -6.85 -4.83 -15.42
N SER A 41 -7.66 -3.80 -15.24
CA SER A 41 -7.49 -2.50 -15.86
C SER A 41 -7.67 -1.43 -14.80
N LEU A 42 -6.87 -0.36 -14.91
CA LEU A 42 -7.00 0.81 -14.05
C LEU A 42 -8.38 1.47 -14.18
N VAL A 43 -8.99 1.36 -15.38
CA VAL A 43 -10.37 1.78 -15.63
C VAL A 43 -11.21 0.52 -15.74
N SER A 44 -12.07 0.30 -14.74
CA SER A 44 -12.94 -0.87 -14.61
C SER A 44 -14.37 -0.43 -14.30
N ASP A 45 -15.35 -1.10 -14.90
CA ASP A 45 -16.78 -0.85 -14.63
C ASP A 45 -17.23 -1.51 -13.31
N VAL A 46 -16.44 -2.43 -12.75
CA VAL A 46 -16.78 -3.21 -11.54
C VAL A 46 -16.50 -2.41 -10.27
N GLU A 47 -15.39 -1.68 -10.25
CA GLU A 47 -14.98 -0.80 -9.16
C GLU A 47 -14.32 0.44 -9.77
N PRO A 48 -15.13 1.39 -10.27
CA PRO A 48 -14.61 2.55 -10.97
C PRO A 48 -13.88 3.46 -9.99
N LEU A 49 -12.63 3.77 -10.31
CA LEU A 49 -11.89 4.83 -9.65
C LEU A 49 -12.39 6.19 -10.14
N ASP A 50 -12.25 7.19 -9.26
CA ASP A 50 -12.56 8.57 -9.61
C ASP A 50 -11.71 9.05 -10.80
N ALA A 51 -12.30 9.88 -11.66
CA ALA A 51 -11.65 10.31 -12.90
C ALA A 51 -10.36 11.11 -12.63
N ASP A 52 -10.37 11.98 -11.63
CA ASP A 52 -9.19 12.77 -11.26
C ASP A 52 -8.12 11.85 -10.65
N PHE A 53 -8.54 10.82 -9.92
CA PHE A 53 -7.61 9.82 -9.37
C PHE A 53 -6.92 8.99 -10.47
N VAL A 54 -7.67 8.53 -11.48
CA VAL A 54 -7.10 7.83 -12.65
C VAL A 54 -6.15 8.73 -13.42
N GLU A 55 -6.52 10.00 -13.59
CA GLU A 55 -5.68 10.98 -14.29
C GLU A 55 -4.35 11.20 -13.54
N ASN A 56 -4.40 11.38 -12.22
CA ASN A 56 -3.20 11.51 -11.39
C ASN A 56 -2.29 10.27 -11.44
N LEU A 57 -2.85 9.07 -11.58
CA LEU A 57 -2.06 7.84 -11.73
C LEU A 57 -1.42 7.70 -13.11
N ARG A 58 -2.06 8.22 -14.16
CA ARG A 58 -1.53 8.21 -15.53
C ARG A 58 -0.52 9.31 -15.77
N HIS A 59 -0.73 10.46 -15.14
CA HIS A 59 0.13 11.64 -15.22
C HIS A 59 0.60 11.99 -13.80
N PRO A 60 1.48 11.15 -13.22
CA PRO A 60 2.00 11.42 -11.90
C PRO A 60 2.74 12.76 -11.90
N VAL A 61 2.69 13.43 -10.75
CA VAL A 61 3.45 14.64 -10.52
C VAL A 61 4.95 14.30 -10.63
N GLU A 62 5.63 14.83 -11.65
CA GLU A 62 7.06 14.56 -11.90
C GLU A 62 7.98 15.56 -11.22
N GLU A 63 7.44 16.64 -10.65
CA GLU A 63 8.22 17.62 -9.90
C GLU A 63 8.69 17.06 -8.55
N GLU A 64 9.88 17.51 -8.14
CA GLU A 64 10.43 17.15 -6.84
C GLU A 64 9.60 17.78 -5.72
N VAL A 65 9.00 16.94 -4.89
CA VAL A 65 8.23 17.38 -3.73
C VAL A 65 9.18 18.03 -2.72
N THR A 66 9.17 19.35 -2.66
CA THR A 66 9.96 20.12 -1.71
C THR A 66 9.15 20.40 -0.46
N ILE A 67 9.54 19.80 0.67
CA ILE A 67 8.95 20.08 1.99
C ILE A 67 9.86 21.07 2.71
N THR A 68 9.52 22.36 2.63
CA THR A 68 10.34 23.44 3.20
C THR A 68 10.12 23.63 4.70
N ASN A 69 8.93 23.31 5.19
CA ASN A 69 8.60 23.43 6.60
C ASN A 69 9.14 22.20 7.38
N PRO A 70 10.02 22.40 8.37
CA PRO A 70 10.58 21.31 9.16
C PRO A 70 9.51 20.53 9.95
N ASP A 71 8.43 21.20 10.39
CA ASP A 71 7.36 20.55 11.14
C ASP A 71 6.48 19.69 10.23
N HIS A 72 6.24 20.12 8.99
CA HIS A 72 5.59 19.28 7.99
C HIS A 72 6.45 18.06 7.65
N ARG A 73 7.77 18.22 7.57
CA ARG A 73 8.67 17.09 7.36
C ARG A 73 8.62 16.11 8.53
N LEU A 74 8.64 16.61 9.76
CA LEU A 74 8.52 15.81 10.96
C LEU A 74 7.18 15.05 11.01
N SER A 75 6.06 15.69 10.63
CA SER A 75 4.76 15.02 10.48
C SER A 75 4.84 13.81 9.56
N LEU A 76 5.43 13.96 8.38
CA LEU A 76 5.55 12.87 7.41
C LEU A 76 6.49 11.78 7.92
N ASP A 77 7.61 12.15 8.55
CA ASP A 77 8.54 11.18 9.13
C ASP A 77 7.85 10.34 10.24
N ILE A 78 7.02 10.96 11.10
CA ILE A 78 6.23 10.25 12.11
C ILE A 78 5.21 9.34 11.44
N PHE A 79 4.45 9.85 10.47
CA PHE A 79 3.42 9.08 9.78
C PHE A 79 4.00 7.84 9.09
N LEU A 80 5.11 8.00 8.36
CA LEU A 80 5.79 6.92 7.63
C LEU A 80 6.48 5.93 8.58
N ALA A 81 6.91 6.36 9.77
CA ALA A 81 7.50 5.48 10.77
C ALA A 81 6.46 4.55 11.45
N ILE A 82 5.17 4.87 11.40
CA ILE A 82 4.12 4.08 12.04
C ILE A 82 3.60 3.02 11.06
N THR A 83 3.94 1.76 11.31
CA THR A 83 3.62 0.64 10.42
C THR A 83 2.18 0.11 10.54
N THR A 84 1.47 0.40 11.65
CA THR A 84 0.13 -0.16 11.93
C THR A 84 -0.65 0.75 12.88
N ALA A 85 -1.96 0.92 12.65
CA ALA A 85 -2.83 1.84 13.40
C ALA A 85 -2.33 3.30 13.43
N ALA A 86 -1.99 3.81 12.23
CA ALA A 86 -1.30 5.07 12.03
C ALA A 86 -2.00 6.29 12.63
N GLU A 87 -3.33 6.37 12.53
CA GLU A 87 -4.06 7.60 12.90
C GLU A 87 -4.02 7.88 14.41
N GLN A 88 -4.36 6.91 15.27
CA GLN A 88 -4.40 7.14 16.71
C GLN A 88 -3.00 7.38 17.28
N THR A 89 -2.01 6.63 16.80
CA THR A 89 -0.61 6.80 17.19
C THR A 89 -0.08 8.16 16.75
N TYR A 90 -0.32 8.55 15.50
CA TYR A 90 0.06 9.86 14.97
C TYR A 90 -0.56 10.99 15.80
N ASN A 91 -1.86 10.93 16.04
CA ASN A 91 -2.59 11.93 16.83
C ASN A 91 -2.07 12.04 18.27
N SER A 92 -1.67 10.91 18.88
CA SER A 92 -1.09 10.89 20.23
C SER A 92 0.29 11.54 20.26
N VAL A 93 1.14 11.25 19.26
CA VAL A 93 2.46 11.88 19.12
C VAL A 93 2.32 13.38 18.86
N ARG A 94 1.43 13.77 17.95
CA ARG A 94 1.08 15.17 17.67
C ARG A 94 0.64 15.91 18.93
N ALA A 95 -0.27 15.34 19.72
CA ALA A 95 -0.71 15.94 20.97
C ALA A 95 0.43 16.12 21.98
N ALA A 96 1.35 15.16 22.06
CA ALA A 96 2.52 15.26 22.92
C ALA A 96 3.50 16.35 22.45
N ILE A 97 3.71 16.50 21.14
CA ILE A 97 4.53 17.56 20.55
C ILE A 97 3.91 18.92 20.83
N LEU A 98 2.64 19.14 20.49
CA LEU A 98 1.95 20.42 20.70
C LEU A 98 1.85 20.82 22.17
N ARG A 99 1.79 19.86 23.09
CA ARG A 99 1.86 20.15 24.53
C ARG A 99 3.22 20.74 24.95
N ARG A 100 4.31 20.32 24.30
CA ARG A 100 5.68 20.78 24.61
C ARG A 100 6.09 22.00 23.78
N HIS A 101 5.64 22.05 22.53
CA HIS A 101 5.93 23.06 21.51
C HIS A 101 4.61 23.53 20.87
N PRO A 102 3.84 24.39 21.56
CA PRO A 102 2.54 24.85 21.07
C PRO A 102 2.59 25.62 19.75
N GLU A 103 3.75 26.19 19.41
CA GLU A 103 4.04 26.90 18.17
C GLU A 103 4.24 25.99 16.96
N SER A 104 4.37 24.68 17.16
CA SER A 104 4.72 23.74 16.10
C SER A 104 3.56 23.54 15.11
N GLU A 105 3.89 23.48 13.83
CA GLU A 105 2.96 23.35 12.71
C GLU A 105 2.77 21.88 12.27
N ILE A 106 2.75 20.94 13.24
CA ILE A 106 2.50 19.51 12.95
C ILE A 106 1.13 19.34 12.29
N LEU A 107 1.14 18.75 11.09
CA LEU A 107 -0.03 18.45 10.25
C LEU A 107 -1.08 17.64 11.02
N THR A 108 -2.36 17.84 10.68
CA THR A 108 -3.49 17.14 11.30
C THR A 108 -3.84 15.86 10.57
#